data_AF-A0A9Q3KMC9-F1
#
_entry.id   AF-A0A9Q3KMC9-F1
#
_cell.length_a   1.000
_cell.length_b   1.000
_cell.length_c   1.000
_cell.angle_alpha   90.00
_cell.angle_beta   90.00
_cell.angle_gamma   90.00
#
_symmetry.space_group_name_H-M   'P 1'
#
loop_
_entity.id
_entity.type
_entity.pdbx_description
1 polymer ?
#
loop_
_entity_poly.entity_id
_entity_poly.type
_entity_poly.pdbx_seq_one_letter_code
_entity_poly.pdbx_strand_id
1 'polypeptide(L)'
;MNDAFEYVKQKWDKRHKVPDFKVGDLVELSGELENKHLTFPISLLKPYQPTDKELFPSRNPTPLTVTPVEQSEDRKTKKVIKESRLRGKNQREYLVRYRNPVHENKWLAGPEITDSDKLLRRFRHERRAQACICL
;
A
#
# COMPACT_ATOMS: atom_id res chain seq x y z
N MET A 1 -8.23 5.95 -47.29
CA MET A 1 -8.28 5.83 -45.81
C MET A 1 -9.68 5.51 -45.30
N ASN A 2 -10.75 5.82 -46.03
CA ASN A 2 -12.13 5.58 -45.57
C ASN A 2 -12.55 4.10 -45.62
N ASP A 3 -12.06 3.33 -46.60
CA ASP A 3 -12.45 1.92 -46.81
C ASP A 3 -12.09 0.99 -45.65
N ALA A 4 -10.93 1.21 -45.01
CA ALA A 4 -10.50 0.40 -43.87
C ALA A 4 -11.40 0.65 -42.64
N PHE A 5 -11.86 1.89 -42.46
CA PHE A 5 -12.78 2.25 -41.39
C PHE A 5 -14.16 1.63 -41.62
N GLU A 6 -14.68 1.68 -42.85
CA GLU A 6 -15.95 1.05 -43.21
C GLU A 6 -15.93 -0.47 -43.05
N TYR A 7 -14.83 -1.12 -43.44
CA TYR A 7 -14.65 -2.56 -43.25
C TYR A 7 -14.70 -2.97 -41.77
N VAL A 8 -14.00 -2.23 -40.90
CA VAL A 8 -14.00 -2.48 -39.45
C VAL A 8 -15.39 -2.24 -38.87
N LYS A 9 -16.06 -1.16 -39.28
CA LYS A 9 -17.42 -0.83 -38.84
C LYS A 9 -18.43 -1.91 -39.21
N GLN A 10 -18.43 -2.37 -40.46
CA GLN A 10 -19.36 -3.43 -40.91
C GLN A 10 -19.13 -4.75 -40.16
N LYS A 11 -17.88 -5.11 -39.87
CA LYS A 11 -17.54 -6.31 -39.11
C LYS A 11 -18.01 -6.22 -37.65
N TRP A 12 -17.94 -5.03 -37.06
CA TRP A 12 -18.42 -4.73 -35.71
C TRP A 12 -19.94 -4.78 -35.62
N ASP A 13 -20.63 -4.05 -36.52
CA ASP A 13 -22.09 -3.98 -36.56
C ASP A 13 -22.73 -5.38 -36.78
N LYS A 14 -22.06 -6.29 -37.51
CA LYS A 14 -22.53 -7.68 -37.70
C LYS A 14 -22.38 -8.57 -36.45
N ARG A 15 -21.41 -8.29 -35.58
CA ARG A 15 -21.10 -9.13 -34.40
C ARG A 15 -21.72 -8.61 -33.11
N HIS A 16 -21.94 -7.30 -33.01
CA HIS A 16 -22.44 -6.68 -31.80
C HIS A 16 -23.96 -6.57 -31.83
N LYS A 17 -24.61 -7.20 -30.85
CA LYS A 17 -26.01 -6.92 -30.53
C LYS A 17 -26.03 -5.77 -29.52
N VAL A 18 -26.84 -4.75 -29.81
CA VAL A 18 -27.08 -3.67 -28.84
C VAL A 18 -27.79 -4.31 -27.65
N PRO A 19 -27.29 -4.14 -26.43
CA PRO A 19 -27.95 -4.68 -25.25
C PRO A 19 -29.22 -3.87 -24.93
N ASP A 20 -30.23 -4.56 -24.39
CA ASP A 20 -31.57 -3.98 -24.19
C ASP A 20 -31.72 -3.14 -22.90
N PHE A 21 -30.63 -2.89 -22.16
CA PHE A 21 -30.71 -2.14 -20.90
C PHE A 21 -30.82 -0.63 -21.13
N LYS A 22 -31.52 0.05 -20.22
CA LYS A 22 -31.69 1.50 -20.23
C LYS A 22 -30.72 2.16 -19.25
N VAL A 23 -30.40 3.43 -19.51
CA VAL A 23 -29.58 4.23 -18.59
C VAL A 23 -30.34 4.39 -17.27
N GLY A 24 -29.80 3.80 -16.19
CA GLY A 24 -30.43 3.77 -14.88
C GLY A 24 -30.75 2.36 -14.36
N ASP A 25 -30.65 1.33 -15.20
CA ASP A 25 -30.80 -0.05 -14.76
C ASP A 25 -29.56 -0.51 -13.96
N LEU A 26 -29.79 -1.26 -12.87
CA LEU A 26 -28.72 -1.87 -12.09
C LEU A 26 -28.14 -3.05 -12.87
N VAL A 27 -26.96 -2.85 -13.46
CA VAL A 27 -26.22 -3.89 -14.16
C VAL A 27 -25.25 -4.55 -13.18
N GLU A 28 -25.58 -5.75 -12.74
CA GLU A 28 -24.66 -6.59 -11.95
C GLU A 28 -23.63 -7.22 -12.89
N LEU A 29 -22.34 -6.90 -12.66
CA LEU A 29 -21.25 -7.56 -13.37
C LEU A 29 -21.09 -8.94 -12.76
N SER A 30 -21.45 -10.01 -13.46
CA SER A 30 -21.33 -11.39 -12.95
C SER A 30 -20.11 -12.12 -13.50
N GLY A 31 -19.43 -12.92 -12.67
CA GLY A 31 -18.50 -13.96 -13.10
C GLY A 31 -17.07 -13.47 -13.36
N GLU A 32 -16.54 -13.66 -14.57
CA GLU A 32 -15.12 -13.36 -14.88
C GLU A 32 -14.77 -11.86 -14.87
N LEU A 33 -15.77 -10.97 -14.93
CA LEU A 33 -15.57 -9.53 -15.04
C LEU A 33 -15.38 -8.86 -13.67
N GLU A 34 -15.84 -9.49 -12.58
CA GLU A 34 -15.65 -9.01 -11.20
C GLU A 34 -14.18 -9.00 -10.78
N ASN A 35 -13.41 -10.01 -11.24
CA ASN A 35 -11.99 -10.16 -10.92
C ASN A 35 -11.06 -9.50 -11.95
N LYS A 36 -11.61 -8.95 -13.04
CA LYS A 36 -10.85 -8.20 -14.03
C LYS A 36 -10.89 -6.74 -13.62
N HIS A 37 -9.76 -6.20 -13.18
CA HIS A 37 -9.60 -4.75 -13.15
C HIS A 37 -9.98 -4.20 -14.52
N LEU A 38 -10.59 -3.02 -14.57
CA LEU A 38 -10.71 -2.26 -15.82
C LEU A 38 -9.29 -1.96 -16.30
N THR A 39 -8.68 -2.90 -17.02
CA THR A 39 -7.32 -2.77 -17.51
C THR A 39 -7.37 -1.69 -18.56
N PHE A 40 -6.99 -0.49 -18.14
CA PHE A 40 -6.91 0.65 -19.04
C PHE A 40 -5.95 0.24 -20.17
N PRO A 41 -6.39 0.15 -21.43
CA PRO A 41 -5.53 -0.32 -22.49
C PRO A 41 -4.35 0.63 -22.61
N ILE A 42 -3.13 0.09 -22.49
CA ILE A 42 -1.89 0.87 -22.63
C ILE A 42 -1.84 1.54 -24.01
N SER A 43 -2.51 0.96 -25.01
CA SER A 43 -2.66 1.52 -26.36
C SER A 43 -3.52 2.80 -26.43
N LEU A 44 -4.34 3.08 -25.42
CA LEU A 44 -5.11 4.33 -25.32
C LEU A 44 -4.35 5.44 -24.57
N LEU A 45 -3.22 5.12 -23.94
CA LEU A 45 -2.38 6.12 -23.30
C LEU A 45 -1.69 6.95 -24.38
N LYS A 46 -1.76 8.28 -24.24
CA LYS A 46 -0.97 9.18 -25.07
C LYS A 46 0.51 8.99 -24.73
N PRO A 47 1.41 8.92 -25.73
CA PRO A 47 2.84 8.91 -25.45
C PRO A 47 3.23 10.17 -24.68
N TYR A 48 4.19 10.04 -23.76
CA TYR A 48 4.72 11.20 -23.06
C TYR A 48 5.32 12.19 -24.05
N GLN A 49 4.87 13.44 -23.98
CA GLN A 49 5.43 14.54 -24.76
C GLN A 49 6.28 15.41 -23.85
N PRO A 50 7.55 15.69 -24.20
CA PRO A 50 8.35 16.64 -23.45
C PRO A 50 7.69 18.03 -23.48
N THR A 51 7.95 18.85 -22.48
CA THR A 51 7.39 20.20 -22.44
C THR A 51 8.07 21.07 -23.49
N ASP A 52 7.28 21.56 -24.46
CA ASP A 52 7.76 22.52 -25.46
C ASP A 52 8.06 23.87 -24.81
N LYS A 53 9.32 24.31 -24.91
CA LYS A 53 9.81 25.55 -24.29
C LYS A 53 9.27 26.82 -24.98
N GLU A 54 8.96 26.74 -26.27
CA GLU A 54 8.39 27.86 -27.03
C GLU A 54 6.92 28.09 -26.68
N LEU A 55 6.15 27.01 -26.53
CA LEU A 55 4.73 27.07 -26.16
C LEU A 55 4.52 27.36 -24.67
N PHE A 56 5.45 26.91 -23.82
CA PHE A 56 5.37 27.04 -22.36
C PHE A 56 6.67 27.58 -21.75
N PRO A 57 7.05 28.84 -22.03
CA PRO A 57 8.32 29.42 -21.57
C PRO A 57 8.41 29.57 -20.04
N SER A 58 7.27 29.63 -19.34
CA SER A 58 7.23 29.77 -17.88
C SER A 58 7.27 28.44 -17.12
N ARG A 59 7.27 27.28 -17.81
CA ARG A 59 7.38 25.97 -17.17
C ARG A 59 8.84 25.67 -16.83
N ASN A 60 9.27 26.08 -15.65
CA ASN A 60 10.52 25.61 -15.05
C ASN A 60 10.24 24.31 -14.27
N PRO A 61 11.03 23.24 -14.46
CA PRO A 61 10.86 22.02 -13.69
C PRO A 61 11.11 22.32 -12.22
N THR A 62 10.10 22.09 -11.37
CA THR A 62 10.28 22.25 -9.92
C THR A 62 11.32 21.24 -9.47
N PRO A 63 12.42 21.67 -8.81
CA PRO A 63 13.37 20.74 -8.26
C PRO A 63 12.63 19.84 -7.26
N LEU A 64 12.83 18.52 -7.40
CA LEU A 64 12.22 17.53 -6.52
C LEU A 64 12.70 17.81 -5.09
N THR A 65 11.87 18.48 -4.28
CA THR A 65 12.15 18.66 -2.86
C THR A 65 11.97 17.30 -2.21
N VAL A 66 13.08 16.66 -1.84
CA VAL A 66 13.05 15.46 -1.02
C VAL A 66 12.37 15.85 0.28
N THR A 67 11.14 15.38 0.51
CA THR A 67 10.49 15.56 1.80
C THR A 67 11.41 14.96 2.87
N PRO A 68 11.71 15.69 3.96
CA PRO A 68 12.50 15.12 5.04
C PRO A 68 11.86 13.79 5.46
N VAL A 69 12.65 12.71 5.42
CA VAL A 69 12.25 11.43 6.01
C VAL A 69 11.92 11.75 7.46
N GLU A 70 10.68 11.50 7.88
CA GLU A 70 10.25 11.78 9.26
C GLU A 70 11.24 11.16 10.22
N GLN A 71 12.05 12.02 10.84
CA GLN A 71 12.95 11.61 11.91
C GLN A 71 12.05 11.11 13.01
N SER A 72 12.28 9.87 13.44
CA SER A 72 11.51 9.20 14.47
C SER A 72 11.30 10.13 15.65
N GLU A 73 10.06 10.58 15.85
CA GLU A 73 9.68 11.32 17.05
C GLU A 73 10.20 10.57 18.28
N ASP A 74 10.69 11.28 19.30
CA ASP A 74 11.20 10.71 20.55
C ASP A 74 10.08 10.03 21.35
N ARG A 75 9.57 8.91 20.83
CA ARG A 75 8.45 8.15 21.39
C ARG A 75 8.99 7.30 22.53
N LYS A 76 8.68 7.73 23.75
CA LYS A 76 9.06 6.98 24.95
C LYS A 76 8.32 5.65 25.01
N THR A 77 9.08 4.56 24.99
CA THR A 77 8.55 3.21 25.15
C THR A 77 8.01 3.01 26.57
N LYS A 78 6.79 2.46 26.70
CA LYS A 78 6.18 2.11 27.99
C LYS A 78 6.46 0.67 28.40
N LYS A 79 6.14 -0.29 27.52
CA LYS A 79 6.22 -1.72 27.84
C LYS A 79 6.33 -2.61 26.59
N VAL A 80 7.03 -3.72 26.71
CA VAL A 80 7.04 -4.83 25.74
C VAL A 80 5.92 -5.82 26.08
N ILE A 81 5.07 -6.15 25.11
CA ILE A 81 3.89 -7.00 25.31
C ILE A 81 4.13 -8.42 24.80
N LYS A 82 4.69 -8.57 23.61
CA LYS A 82 4.87 -9.87 22.94
C LYS A 82 6.25 -9.99 22.34
N GLU A 83 6.70 -11.22 22.16
CA GLU A 83 7.85 -11.55 21.32
C GLU A 83 7.39 -12.38 20.12
N SER A 84 8.06 -12.19 18.99
CA SER A 84 7.88 -12.97 17.78
C SER A 84 9.25 -13.32 17.20
N ARG A 85 9.33 -14.48 16.53
CA ARG A 85 10.50 -14.87 15.74
C ARG A 85 10.14 -14.76 14.27
N LEU A 86 10.93 -14.02 13.51
CA LEU A 86 10.72 -13.92 12.08
C LEU A 86 11.01 -15.27 11.41
N ARG A 87 10.16 -15.69 10.48
CA ARG A 87 10.41 -16.89 9.68
C ARG A 87 11.62 -16.63 8.78
N GLY A 88 12.62 -17.51 8.86
CA GLY A 88 13.81 -17.45 8.01
C GLY A 88 14.93 -16.52 8.47
N LYS A 89 14.76 -15.77 9.58
CA LYS A 89 15.84 -14.99 10.20
C LYS A 89 16.00 -15.40 11.67
N ASN A 90 17.23 -15.53 12.15
CA ASN A 90 17.50 -15.75 13.58
C ASN A 90 17.37 -14.45 14.39
N GLN A 91 16.37 -13.62 14.08
CA GLN A 91 16.12 -12.33 14.70
C GLN A 91 14.77 -12.36 15.40
N ARG A 92 14.73 -11.76 16.59
CA ARG A 92 13.52 -11.61 17.40
C ARG A 92 12.99 -10.20 17.28
N GLU A 93 11.69 -10.10 17.14
CA GLU A 93 10.94 -8.85 17.21
C GLU A 93 10.11 -8.81 18.48
N TYR A 94 9.92 -7.60 18.99
CA TYR A 94 9.17 -7.35 20.20
C TYR A 94 8.05 -6.35 19.89
N LEU A 95 6.84 -6.66 20.35
CA LEU A 95 5.71 -5.75 20.23
C LEU A 95 5.80 -4.73 21.35
N VAL A 96 6.11 -3.51 20.97
CA VAL A 96 6.35 -2.39 21.87
C VAL A 96 5.11 -1.50 21.94
N ARG A 97 4.69 -1.18 23.16
CA ARG A 97 3.65 -0.19 23.45
C ARG A 97 4.29 1.11 23.91
N TYR A 98 3.93 2.20 23.26
CA TYR A 98 4.41 3.54 23.61
C TYR A 98 3.62 4.16 24.76
N ARG A 99 4.23 5.16 25.40
CA ARG A 99 3.55 5.97 26.43
C ARG A 99 2.60 6.97 25.78
N ASN A 100 3.05 7.67 24.74
CA ASN A 100 2.29 8.60 23.92
C ASN A 100 2.63 8.33 22.44
N PRO A 101 1.64 8.19 21.54
CA PRO A 101 0.21 7.96 21.80
C PRO A 101 -0.05 6.58 22.43
N VAL A 102 -1.12 6.45 23.21
CA VAL A 102 -1.39 5.29 24.10
C VAL A 102 -1.75 4.00 23.35
N HIS A 103 -2.18 4.11 22.09
CA HIS A 103 -2.78 3.01 21.32
C HIS A 103 -1.91 2.48 20.18
N GLU A 104 -0.75 3.08 19.93
CA GLU A 104 0.15 2.59 18.88
C GLU A 104 1.07 1.50 19.43
N ASN A 105 0.93 0.30 18.88
CA ASN A 105 1.84 -0.80 19.13
C ASN A 105 2.64 -1.07 17.85
N LYS A 106 3.97 -1.13 17.96
CA LYS A 106 4.86 -1.38 16.83
C LYS A 106 5.75 -2.59 17.11
N TRP A 107 5.93 -3.45 16.11
CA TRP A 107 6.95 -4.49 16.14
C TRP A 107 8.30 -3.85 15.88
N LEU A 108 9.23 -4.03 16.81
CA LEU A 108 10.57 -3.47 16.74
C LEU A 108 11.62 -4.56 16.99
N ALA A 109 12.77 -4.40 16.35
CA ALA A 109 13.94 -5.20 16.67
C ALA A 109 14.50 -4.79 18.05
N GLY A 110 15.15 -5.72 18.75
CA GLY A 110 15.79 -5.45 20.05
C GLY A 110 16.63 -4.16 20.15
N PRO A 111 17.51 -3.82 19.17
CA PRO A 111 18.33 -2.61 19.24
C PRO A 111 17.58 -1.31 18.92
N GLU A 112 16.43 -1.36 18.26
CA GLU A 112 15.65 -0.16 17.87
C GLU A 112 14.84 0.41 19.06
N ILE A 113 14.74 -0.33 20.17
CA ILE A 113 13.94 0.04 21.34
C ILE A 113 14.76 0.93 22.29
N THR A 114 14.21 2.08 22.68
CA THR A 114 14.79 2.93 23.73
C THR A 114 14.82 2.19 25.08
N ASP A 115 15.96 2.18 25.78
CA ASP A 115 16.15 1.44 27.05
C ASP A 115 15.84 -0.08 26.95
N SER A 116 16.16 -0.69 25.80
CA SER A 116 15.83 -2.09 25.47
C SER A 116 16.16 -3.10 26.57
N ASP A 117 17.36 -3.04 27.17
CA ASP A 117 17.82 -4.00 28.18
C ASP A 117 16.91 -4.07 29.40
N LYS A 118 16.50 -2.91 29.94
CA LYS A 118 15.65 -2.84 31.14
C LYS A 118 14.28 -3.45 30.84
N LEU A 119 13.71 -3.09 29.69
CA LEU A 119 12.39 -3.55 29.27
C LEU A 119 12.35 -5.03 28.95
N LEU A 120 13.35 -5.54 28.23
CA LEU A 120 13.45 -6.95 27.87
C LEU A 120 13.70 -7.84 29.09
N ARG A 121 14.51 -7.38 30.06
CA ARG A 121 14.70 -8.10 31.34
C ARG A 121 13.38 -8.20 32.10
N ARG A 122 12.64 -7.11 32.24
CA ARG A 122 11.31 -7.09 32.89
C ARG A 122 10.33 -8.01 32.18
N PHE A 123 10.24 -7.93 30.85
CA PHE A 123 9.37 -8.79 30.05
C PHE A 123 9.67 -10.29 30.24
N ARG A 124 10.96 -10.68 30.19
CA ARG A 124 11.37 -12.08 30.42
C ARG A 124 11.02 -12.55 31.82
N HIS A 125 11.16 -11.69 32.82
CA HIS A 125 10.79 -11.99 34.21
C HIS A 125 9.27 -12.20 34.35
N GLU A 126 8.46 -11.26 33.86
CA GLU A 126 6.99 -11.36 33.86
C GLU A 126 6.50 -12.63 33.14
N ARG A 127 7.09 -12.94 31.98
CA ARG A 127 6.73 -14.15 31.22
C ARG A 127 7.02 -15.45 31.97
N ARG A 128 8.15 -15.53 32.66
CA ARG A 128 8.49 -16.70 33.49
C ARG A 128 7.53 -16.82 34.67
N ALA A 129 7.23 -15.71 35.35
CA ALA A 129 6.29 -15.69 36.46
C ALA A 129 4.89 -16.16 36.01
N GLN A 130 4.39 -15.68 34.88
CA GLN A 130 3.11 -16.14 34.31
C GLN A 130 3.13 -17.63 33.97
N ALA A 131 4.23 -18.16 33.41
CA ALA A 131 4.35 -19.58 33.13
C ALA A 131 4.36 -20.44 34.40
N CYS A 132 4.93 -19.96 35.50
CA CYS A 132 4.92 -20.66 36.78
C CYS A 132 3.58 -20.63 37.51
N ILE A 133 2.72 -19.63 37.24
CA ILE A 133 1.38 -19.51 37.87
C ILE A 133 0.35 -20.44 37.20
N CYS A 134 0.59 -20.86 35.95
CA CYS A 134 -0.30 -21.74 35.19
C CYS A 134 0.07 -23.24 35.27
N LEU A 135 0.93 -23.62 36.22
CA LEU A 135 1.30 -25.00 36.55
C LEU A 135 0.80 -25.34 37.96
#